data_AF-A0A8M8V1C6-F1
#
_entry.id   AF-A0A8M8V1C6-F1
#
_cell.length_a   1.000
_cell.length_b   1.000
_cell.length_c   1.000
_cell.angle_alpha   90.00
_cell.angle_beta   90.00
_cell.angle_gamma   90.00
#
_symmetry.space_group_name_H-M   'P 1'
#
loop_
_entity.id
_entity.type
_entity.pdbx_description
1 polymer ?
#
loop_
_entity_poly.entity_id
_entity_poly.type
_entity_poly.pdbx_seq_one_letter_code
_entity_poly.pdbx_strand_id
1 'polypeptide(L)'
;MGVSILDKYMKKKKLDPLEAYIPAVILTELQIKELGRYLEVDQPKFADCRNLLRSGPASSLRVNIRAVAQYASDAGNGNSAFNEVDQCLRALEELDSLLLRASRNDSGTSIESMKAKVATALGALNSVLQTVPEEVLNKGKAMANEFINPGNDLAPDELDPDLKKLESIL
;
A
#
# COMPACT_ATOMS: atom_id res chain seq x y z
N MET A 1 24.02 2.20 -31.62
CA MET A 1 23.43 0.88 -31.36
C MET A 1 21.96 1.07 -31.05
N GLY A 2 21.06 0.60 -31.92
CA GLY A 2 19.62 0.78 -31.77
C GLY A 2 19.05 -0.21 -30.76
N VAL A 3 18.26 0.28 -29.80
CA VAL A 3 17.52 -0.57 -28.85
C VAL A 3 16.54 -1.45 -29.64
N SER A 4 16.63 -2.77 -29.47
CA SER A 4 15.78 -3.74 -30.16
C SER A 4 14.30 -3.48 -29.87
N ILE A 5 13.46 -3.57 -30.91
CA ILE A 5 12.01 -3.44 -30.79
C ILE A 5 11.47 -4.49 -29.78
N LEU A 6 12.05 -5.69 -29.76
CA LEU A 6 11.71 -6.75 -28.80
C LEU A 6 12.02 -6.34 -27.36
N ASP A 7 13.14 -5.65 -27.11
CA ASP A 7 13.49 -5.16 -25.77
C ASP A 7 12.47 -4.13 -25.27
N LYS A 8 11.98 -3.25 -26.16
CA LYS A 8 10.91 -2.30 -25.82
C LYS A 8 9.60 -3.01 -25.49
N TYR A 9 9.22 -4.01 -26.28
CA TYR A 9 8.01 -4.80 -26.01
C TYR A 9 8.09 -5.59 -24.70
N MET A 10 9.24 -6.21 -24.41
CA MET A 10 9.47 -6.93 -23.16
C MET A 10 9.47 -6.00 -21.95
N LYS A 11 10.10 -4.82 -22.05
CA LYS A 11 10.03 -3.79 -21.01
C LYS A 11 8.61 -3.32 -20.78
N LYS A 12 7.85 -3.01 -21.84
CA LYS A 12 6.44 -2.63 -21.74
C LYS A 12 5.59 -3.70 -21.06
N LYS A 13 5.71 -4.96 -21.49
CA LYS A 13 4.97 -6.09 -20.90
C LYS A 13 5.35 -6.36 -19.44
N LYS A 14 6.55 -5.97 -18.98
CA LYS A 14 6.94 -6.03 -17.56
C LYS A 14 6.47 -4.83 -16.75
N LEU A 15 6.24 -3.69 -17.39
CA LEU A 15 5.72 -2.46 -16.78
C LEU A 15 4.19 -2.48 -16.63
N ASP A 16 3.45 -3.01 -17.61
CA ASP A 16 1.98 -3.08 -17.56
C ASP A 16 1.45 -3.83 -16.31
N PRO A 17 2.07 -4.94 -15.82
CA PRO A 17 1.71 -5.56 -14.55
C PRO A 17 2.06 -4.69 -13.34
N LEU A 18 3.16 -3.95 -13.40
CA LEU A 18 3.67 -3.15 -12.29
C LEU A 18 2.77 -1.93 -11.99
N GLU A 19 2.21 -1.33 -13.04
CA GLU A 19 1.22 -0.25 -12.91
C GLU A 19 -0.04 -0.67 -12.14
N ALA A 20 -0.38 -1.95 -12.12
CA ALA A 20 -1.49 -2.47 -11.32
C ALA A 20 -1.13 -2.67 -9.84
N TYR A 21 0.14 -2.98 -9.53
CA TYR A 21 0.58 -3.28 -8.17
C TYR A 21 1.01 -2.04 -7.37
N ILE A 22 1.62 -1.05 -8.03
CA ILE A 22 2.11 0.17 -7.35
C ILE A 22 0.99 0.93 -6.64
N PRO A 23 -0.17 1.22 -7.28
CA PRO A 23 -1.26 1.92 -6.60
C PRO A 23 -1.72 1.21 -5.34
N ALA A 24 -1.82 -0.13 -5.38
CA ALA A 24 -2.23 -0.92 -4.22
C ALA A 24 -1.19 -0.86 -3.07
N VAL A 25 0.10 -0.82 -3.39
CA VAL A 25 1.17 -0.65 -2.39
C VAL A 25 1.12 0.77 -1.79
N ILE A 26 0.91 1.81 -2.59
CA ILE A 26 0.77 3.20 -2.13
C ILE A 26 -0.47 3.34 -1.22
N LEU A 27 -1.60 2.79 -1.63
CA LEU A 27 -2.82 2.80 -0.82
C LEU A 27 -2.62 2.08 0.51
N THR A 28 -1.84 0.99 0.51
CA THR A 28 -1.47 0.31 1.76
C THR A 28 -0.58 1.20 2.63
N GLU A 29 0.41 1.90 2.07
CA GLU A 29 1.26 2.84 2.81
C GLU A 29 0.40 3.92 3.52
N LEU A 30 -0.60 4.46 2.83
CA LEU A 30 -1.54 5.44 3.38
C LEU A 30 -2.40 4.84 4.51
N GLN A 31 -2.89 3.62 4.32
CA GLN A 31 -3.66 2.90 5.34
C GLN A 31 -2.82 2.62 6.60
N ILE A 32 -1.54 2.26 6.45
CA ILE A 32 -0.61 2.03 7.57
C ILE A 32 -0.23 3.36 8.25
N LYS A 33 -0.11 4.46 7.50
CA LYS A 33 0.04 5.81 8.08
C LYS A 33 -1.17 6.20 8.91
N GLU A 34 -2.38 5.94 8.42
CA GLU A 34 -3.61 6.19 9.16
C GLU A 34 -3.68 5.37 10.46
N LEU A 35 -3.32 4.08 10.41
CA LEU A 35 -3.17 3.23 11.59
C LEU A 35 -2.21 3.86 12.60
N GLY A 36 -1.07 4.38 12.14
CA GLY A 36 -0.12 5.12 12.96
C GLY A 36 -0.78 6.28 13.74
N ARG A 37 -1.66 7.04 13.10
CA ARG A 37 -2.41 8.13 13.75
C ARG A 37 -3.39 7.63 14.81
N TYR A 38 -4.03 6.48 14.59
CA TYR A 38 -4.88 5.86 15.62
C TYR A 38 -4.11 5.44 16.87
N LEU A 39 -2.79 5.24 16.78
CA LEU A 39 -1.92 4.95 17.92
C LEU A 39 -1.43 6.20 18.67
N GLU A 40 -1.72 7.40 18.18
CA GLU A 40 -1.30 8.67 18.81
C GLU A 40 -2.31 9.18 19.85
N VAL A 41 -3.53 8.65 19.86
CA VAL A 41 -4.58 9.04 20.82
C VAL A 41 -4.35 8.41 22.20
N ASP A 42 -4.88 9.01 23.26
CA ASP A 42 -4.67 8.56 24.66
C ASP A 42 -5.13 7.11 24.91
N GLN A 43 -6.22 6.69 24.26
CA GLN A 43 -6.75 5.33 24.35
C GLN A 43 -7.04 4.75 22.96
N PRO A 44 -6.02 4.19 22.29
CA PRO A 44 -6.18 3.60 20.97
C PRO A 44 -7.15 2.42 20.99
N LYS A 45 -8.05 2.36 20.01
CA LYS A 45 -8.90 1.19 19.79
C LYS A 45 -8.10 0.13 19.05
N PHE A 46 -7.38 -0.72 19.79
CA PHE A 46 -6.47 -1.72 19.21
C PHE A 46 -7.16 -2.72 18.28
N ALA A 47 -8.42 -3.07 18.53
CA ALA A 47 -9.21 -3.92 17.64
C ALA A 47 -9.46 -3.24 16.26
N ASP A 48 -9.74 -1.94 16.25
CA ASP A 48 -9.95 -1.17 15.02
C ASP A 48 -8.65 -1.02 14.24
N CYS A 49 -7.54 -0.73 14.92
CA CYS A 49 -6.20 -0.71 14.33
C CYS A 49 -5.87 -2.07 13.67
N ARG A 50 -6.24 -3.16 14.33
CA ARG A 50 -6.02 -4.52 13.84
C ARG A 50 -6.92 -4.88 12.65
N ASN A 51 -8.13 -4.33 12.59
CA ASN A 51 -9.02 -4.45 11.45
C ASN A 51 -8.49 -3.68 10.24
N LEU A 52 -7.94 -2.47 10.44
CA LEU A 52 -7.27 -1.71 9.37
C LEU A 52 -6.11 -2.52 8.77
N LEU A 53 -5.31 -3.20 9.59
CA LEU A 53 -4.21 -4.03 9.10
C LEU A 53 -4.64 -5.24 8.25
N ARG A 54 -5.90 -5.69 8.36
CA ARG A 54 -6.42 -6.91 7.73
C ARG A 54 -7.40 -6.69 6.58
N SER A 55 -7.79 -5.45 6.33
CA SER A 55 -8.84 -5.12 5.37
C SER A 55 -8.32 -4.13 4.33
N GLY A 56 -9.12 -3.89 3.29
CA GLY A 56 -8.77 -2.92 2.25
C GLY A 56 -7.46 -3.26 1.52
N PRO A 57 -6.66 -2.27 1.11
CA PRO A 57 -5.41 -2.47 0.41
C PRO A 57 -4.43 -3.42 1.13
N ALA A 58 -4.31 -3.31 2.45
CA ALA A 58 -3.39 -4.11 3.27
C ALA A 58 -3.62 -5.63 3.14
N SER A 59 -4.85 -6.08 2.91
CA SER A 59 -5.15 -7.53 2.79
C SER A 59 -4.48 -8.19 1.58
N SER A 60 -4.17 -7.39 0.55
CA SER A 60 -3.51 -7.84 -0.69
C SER A 60 -2.03 -7.50 -0.76
N LEU A 61 -1.50 -6.78 0.25
CA LEU A 61 -0.14 -6.23 0.24
C LEU A 61 0.93 -7.30 -0.07
N ARG A 62 0.83 -8.47 0.57
CA ARG A 62 1.82 -9.55 0.44
C ARG A 62 2.06 -9.98 -1.01
N VAL A 63 1.02 -9.94 -1.84
CA VAL A 63 1.11 -10.27 -3.28
C VAL A 63 1.67 -9.06 -4.04
N ASN A 64 1.09 -7.89 -3.82
CA ASN A 64 1.44 -6.66 -4.55
C ASN A 64 2.89 -6.25 -4.33
N ILE A 65 3.36 -6.22 -3.07
CA ILE A 65 4.72 -5.79 -2.73
C ILE A 65 5.78 -6.74 -3.28
N ARG A 66 5.49 -8.05 -3.34
CA ARG A 66 6.39 -9.04 -3.94
C ARG A 66 6.47 -8.91 -5.45
N ALA A 67 5.38 -8.55 -6.12
CA ALA A 67 5.41 -8.27 -7.54
C ALA A 67 6.30 -7.05 -7.85
N VAL A 68 6.23 -6.01 -7.02
CA VAL A 68 7.13 -4.84 -7.12
C VAL A 68 8.59 -5.23 -6.89
N ALA A 69 8.89 -6.04 -5.86
CA ALA A 69 10.26 -6.50 -5.60
C ALA A 69 10.79 -7.43 -6.71
N GLN A 70 9.94 -8.27 -7.30
CA GLN A 70 10.34 -9.09 -8.45
C GLN A 70 10.73 -8.23 -9.64
N TYR A 71 9.98 -7.16 -9.92
CA TYR A 71 10.35 -6.20 -10.94
C TYR A 71 11.72 -5.55 -10.65
N ALA A 72 11.95 -5.12 -9.42
CA ALA A 72 13.23 -4.56 -8.99
C ALA A 72 14.39 -5.55 -9.19
N SER A 73 14.14 -6.83 -8.92
CA SER A 73 15.09 -7.92 -9.15
C SER A 73 15.46 -8.09 -10.60
N ASP A 74 14.46 -8.13 -11.47
CA ASP A 74 14.65 -8.20 -12.91
C ASP A 74 15.43 -6.99 -13.47
N ALA A 75 15.40 -5.85 -12.78
CA ALA A 75 16.14 -4.63 -13.12
C ALA A 75 17.55 -4.55 -12.50
N GLY A 76 17.98 -5.55 -11.73
CA GLY A 76 19.31 -5.62 -11.13
C GLY A 76 19.40 -5.19 -9.65
N ASN A 77 18.27 -4.83 -9.01
CA ASN A 77 18.18 -4.38 -7.62
C ASN A 77 17.56 -5.43 -6.68
N GLY A 78 17.67 -6.72 -7.00
CA GLY A 78 16.83 -7.77 -6.41
C GLY A 78 17.06 -8.09 -4.95
N ASN A 79 18.32 -8.22 -4.54
CA ASN A 79 18.63 -8.66 -3.18
C ASN A 79 18.21 -7.63 -2.13
N SER A 80 18.32 -6.33 -2.42
CA SER A 80 17.83 -5.29 -1.51
C SER A 80 16.29 -5.26 -1.48
N ALA A 81 15.62 -5.36 -2.63
CA ALA A 81 14.16 -5.26 -2.69
C ALA A 81 13.44 -6.36 -1.91
N PHE A 82 13.90 -7.62 -2.00
CA PHE A 82 13.29 -8.72 -1.25
C PHE A 82 13.56 -8.63 0.26
N ASN A 83 14.73 -8.16 0.67
CA ASN A 83 15.03 -7.92 2.10
C ASN A 83 14.08 -6.87 2.69
N GLU A 84 13.83 -5.78 1.98
CA GLU A 84 12.86 -4.76 2.40
C GLU A 84 11.43 -5.34 2.46
N VAL A 85 11.03 -6.19 1.51
CA VAL A 85 9.75 -6.89 1.59
C VAL A 85 9.64 -7.74 2.85
N ASP A 86 10.66 -8.54 3.16
CA ASP A 86 10.65 -9.41 4.33
C ASP A 86 10.63 -8.60 5.63
N GLN A 87 11.38 -7.50 5.68
CA GLN A 87 11.36 -6.56 6.81
C GLN A 87 9.96 -5.92 6.99
N CYS A 88 9.33 -5.50 5.89
CA CYS A 88 7.98 -4.95 5.91
C CYS A 88 6.97 -5.98 6.45
N LEU A 89 6.93 -7.17 5.86
CA LEU A 89 5.94 -8.20 6.23
C LEU A 89 6.13 -8.66 7.68
N ARG A 90 7.37 -8.85 8.11
CA ARG A 90 7.68 -9.20 9.49
C ARG A 90 7.24 -8.10 10.46
N ALA A 91 7.50 -6.83 10.15
CA ALA A 91 7.06 -5.71 11.00
C ALA A 91 5.53 -5.66 11.13
N LEU A 92 4.78 -5.93 10.06
CA LEU A 92 3.32 -5.97 10.08
C LEU A 92 2.78 -7.19 10.85
N GLU A 93 3.41 -8.36 10.74
CA GLU A 93 3.04 -9.55 11.53
C GLU A 93 3.30 -9.35 13.03
N GLU A 94 4.41 -8.70 13.38
CA GLU A 94 4.74 -8.33 14.76
C GLU A 94 3.78 -7.26 15.29
N LEU A 95 3.44 -6.24 14.48
CA LEU A 95 2.42 -5.25 14.81
C LEU A 95 1.05 -5.90 15.06
N ASP A 96 0.63 -6.83 14.20
CA ASP A 96 -0.63 -7.55 14.37
C ASP A 96 -0.71 -8.28 15.70
N SER A 97 0.39 -8.95 16.06
CA SER A 97 0.51 -9.69 17.31
C SER A 97 0.43 -8.77 18.52
N LEU A 98 1.07 -7.60 18.45
CA LEU A 98 0.99 -6.57 19.50
C LEU A 98 -0.44 -6.04 19.63
N LEU A 99 -1.10 -5.71 18.52
CA LEU A 99 -2.48 -5.21 18.51
C LEU A 99 -3.46 -6.24 19.08
N LEU A 100 -3.29 -7.53 18.77
CA LEU A 100 -4.10 -8.60 19.35
C LEU A 100 -3.97 -8.66 20.86
N ARG A 101 -2.73 -8.69 21.36
CA ARG A 101 -2.46 -8.77 22.80
C ARG A 101 -3.01 -7.55 23.52
N ALA A 102 -2.78 -6.36 22.97
CA ALA A 102 -3.30 -5.12 23.51
C ALA A 102 -4.84 -5.07 23.53
N SER A 103 -5.51 -5.55 22.48
CA SER A 103 -6.98 -5.66 22.47
C SER A 103 -7.55 -6.61 23.53
N ARG A 104 -6.71 -7.48 24.09
CA ARG A 104 -7.05 -8.43 25.17
C ARG A 104 -6.60 -7.93 26.56
N ASN A 105 -6.18 -6.66 26.67
CA ASN A 105 -5.68 -6.03 27.89
C ASN A 105 -4.40 -6.68 28.45
N ASP A 106 -3.53 -7.18 27.58
CA ASP A 106 -2.21 -7.67 27.98
C ASP A 106 -1.27 -6.50 28.32
N SER A 107 -0.83 -6.42 29.58
CA SER A 107 0.03 -5.36 30.14
C SER A 107 1.46 -5.36 29.61
N GLY A 108 1.87 -6.40 28.87
CA GLY A 108 3.19 -6.48 28.24
C GLY A 108 3.32 -5.71 26.92
N THR A 109 2.27 -5.03 26.46
CA THR A 109 2.27 -4.31 25.17
C THR A 109 2.49 -2.82 25.36
N SER A 110 3.43 -2.27 24.58
CA SER A 110 3.71 -0.83 24.56
C SER A 110 3.26 -0.22 23.23
N ILE A 111 2.55 0.90 23.29
CA ILE A 111 2.17 1.71 22.12
C ILE A 111 3.43 2.13 21.34
N GLU A 112 4.53 2.43 22.03
CA GLU A 112 5.80 2.79 21.40
C GLU A 112 6.38 1.64 20.57
N SER A 113 6.26 0.39 21.05
CA SER A 113 6.63 -0.78 20.26
C SER A 113 5.77 -0.91 19.00
N MET A 114 4.47 -0.59 19.07
CA MET A 114 3.58 -0.63 17.89
C MET A 114 3.95 0.47 16.88
N LYS A 115 4.17 1.71 17.35
CA LYS A 115 4.62 2.83 16.51
C LYS A 115 5.96 2.52 15.83
N ALA A 116 6.89 1.89 16.53
CA ALA A 116 8.16 1.45 15.94
C ALA A 116 7.94 0.43 14.80
N LYS A 117 6.98 -0.49 14.94
CA LYS A 117 6.64 -1.43 13.85
C LYS A 117 5.95 -0.74 12.67
N VAL A 118 5.07 0.23 12.92
CA VAL A 118 4.50 1.09 11.87
C VAL A 118 5.60 1.81 11.10
N ALA A 119 6.51 2.49 11.80
CA ALA A 119 7.63 3.20 11.18
C ALA A 119 8.55 2.27 10.38
N THR A 120 8.84 1.08 10.91
CA THR A 120 9.64 0.07 10.21
C THR A 120 8.96 -0.39 8.91
N ALA A 121 7.66 -0.69 8.97
CA ALA A 121 6.90 -1.12 7.79
C ALA A 121 6.82 -0.01 6.73
N LEU A 122 6.57 1.24 7.13
CA LEU A 122 6.52 2.39 6.23
C LEU A 122 7.88 2.67 5.58
N GLY A 123 8.96 2.59 6.34
CA GLY A 123 10.32 2.72 5.82
C GLY A 123 10.60 1.68 4.75
N ALA A 124 10.30 0.41 5.04
CA ALA A 124 10.50 -0.69 4.09
C ALA A 124 9.62 -0.59 2.85
N LEU A 125 8.34 -0.20 2.99
CA LEU A 125 7.44 0.06 1.85
C LEU A 125 8.01 1.14 0.92
N ASN A 126 8.47 2.25 1.49
CA ASN A 126 9.06 3.34 0.73
C ASN A 126 10.37 2.90 0.04
N SER A 127 11.23 2.14 0.72
CA SER A 127 12.44 1.57 0.12
C SER A 127 12.11 0.70 -1.10
N VAL A 128 11.07 -0.15 -1.02
CA VAL A 128 10.62 -0.96 -2.16
C VAL A 128 10.09 -0.08 -3.29
N LEU A 129 9.26 0.91 -3.01
CA LEU A 129 8.72 1.82 -4.04
C LEU A 129 9.81 2.62 -4.76
N GLN A 130 10.89 2.99 -4.06
CA GLN A 130 12.04 3.69 -4.65
C GLN A 130 12.87 2.83 -5.60
N THR A 131 12.66 1.51 -5.63
CA THR A 131 13.33 0.63 -6.61
C THR A 131 12.72 0.70 -8.02
N VAL A 132 11.53 1.30 -8.14
CA VAL A 132 10.79 1.46 -9.39
C VAL A 132 11.21 2.77 -10.09
N PRO A 133 11.27 2.82 -11.45
CA PRO A 133 11.46 4.06 -12.18
C PRO A 133 10.46 5.15 -11.79
N GLU A 134 10.96 6.38 -11.66
CA GLU A 134 10.19 7.53 -11.19
C GLU A 134 8.92 7.79 -12.00
N GLU A 135 8.96 7.62 -13.33
CA GLU A 135 7.81 7.77 -14.22
C GLU A 135 6.65 6.83 -13.83
N VAL A 136 6.96 5.58 -13.54
CA VAL A 136 5.97 4.56 -13.18
C VAL A 136 5.45 4.79 -11.76
N LEU A 137 6.34 5.19 -10.84
CA LEU A 137 5.95 5.57 -9.49
C LEU A 137 4.99 6.77 -9.49
N ASN A 138 5.28 7.80 -10.29
CA ASN A 138 4.43 8.99 -10.41
C ASN A 138 3.06 8.65 -11.01
N LYS A 139 3.01 7.79 -12.03
CA LYS A 139 1.74 7.29 -12.57
C LYS A 139 0.95 6.49 -11.53
N GLY A 140 1.62 5.62 -10.77
CA GLY A 140 0.99 4.87 -9.68
C GLY A 140 0.43 5.77 -8.57
N LYS A 141 1.13 6.88 -8.24
CA LYS A 141 0.63 7.91 -7.31
C LYS A 141 -0.62 8.60 -7.85
N ALA A 142 -0.65 8.94 -9.13
CA ALA A 142 -1.83 9.56 -9.75
C ALA A 142 -3.06 8.63 -9.66
N MET A 143 -2.89 7.36 -10.02
CA MET A 143 -3.95 6.35 -9.90
C MET A 143 -4.42 6.18 -8.45
N ALA A 144 -3.49 6.05 -7.50
CA ALA A 144 -3.85 5.95 -6.07
C ALA A 144 -4.60 7.19 -5.58
N ASN A 145 -4.26 8.39 -6.07
CA ASN A 145 -4.95 9.62 -5.72
C ASN A 145 -6.39 9.66 -6.23
N GLU A 146 -6.66 9.13 -7.44
CA GLU A 146 -8.03 9.00 -7.97
C GLU A 146 -8.89 8.07 -7.09
N PHE A 147 -8.31 6.97 -6.56
CA PHE A 147 -9.03 6.09 -5.62
C PHE A 147 -9.40 6.79 -4.30
N ILE A 148 -8.57 7.71 -3.83
CA ILE A 148 -8.81 8.45 -2.58
C ILE A 148 -9.78 9.61 -2.81
N ASN A 149 -9.68 10.25 -3.97
CA ASN A 149 -10.46 11.42 -4.36
C ASN A 149 -11.23 11.15 -5.66
N PRO A 150 -12.24 10.24 -5.66
CA PRO A 150 -12.95 9.86 -6.88
C PRO A 150 -13.83 10.96 -7.48
N GLY A 151 -13.85 12.17 -6.88
CA GLY A 151 -14.77 13.26 -7.22
C GLY A 151 -14.15 14.64 -7.44
N ASN A 152 -12.82 14.78 -7.57
CA ASN A 152 -12.22 16.09 -7.84
C ASN A 152 -12.23 16.52 -9.32
N ASP A 153 -12.53 15.60 -10.25
CA ASP A 153 -12.67 15.90 -11.68
C ASP A 153 -14.10 15.71 -12.22
N LEU A 154 -15.05 15.27 -11.38
CA LEU A 154 -16.47 15.28 -11.72
C LEU A 154 -17.11 16.50 -11.07
N ALA A 155 -17.22 17.57 -11.85
CA ALA A 155 -18.22 18.58 -11.57
C ALA A 155 -19.57 17.86 -11.32
N PRO A 156 -20.39 18.28 -10.33
CA PRO A 156 -21.65 17.61 -9.97
C PRO A 156 -22.66 17.41 -11.12
N ASP A 157 -22.40 17.98 -12.29
CA ASP A 157 -23.29 18.00 -13.45
C ASP A 157 -23.09 16.83 -14.44
N GLU A 158 -22.07 15.97 -14.29
CA GLU A 158 -21.83 14.82 -15.21
C GLU A 158 -22.19 13.43 -14.63
N LEU A 159 -23.05 13.36 -13.61
CA LEU A 159 -23.61 12.06 -13.19
C LEU A 159 -24.57 11.53 -14.26
N ASP A 160 -24.23 10.37 -14.83
CA ASP A 160 -25.04 9.59 -15.76
C ASP A 160 -26.51 9.52 -15.29
N PRO A 161 -27.50 9.86 -16.13
CA PRO A 161 -28.92 9.84 -15.76
C PRO A 161 -29.41 8.49 -15.21
N ASP A 162 -28.71 7.38 -15.48
CA ASP A 162 -29.05 6.08 -14.92
C ASP A 162 -28.65 5.90 -13.44
N LEU A 163 -27.62 6.63 -12.94
CA LEU A 163 -27.27 6.65 -11.51
C LEU A 163 -28.32 7.40 -10.68
N LYS A 164 -28.89 8.49 -11.22
CA LYS A 164 -29.96 9.26 -10.54
C LYS A 164 -31.24 8.44 -10.32
N LYS A 165 -31.52 7.45 -11.18
CA LYS A 165 -32.66 6.54 -10.98
C LYS A 165 -32.48 5.61 -9.78
N LEU A 166 -31.26 5.22 -9.45
CA LEU A 166 -31.00 4.29 -8.34
C LEU A 166 -31.15 4.97 -6.98
N GLU A 167 -30.82 6.26 -6.87
CA GLU A 167 -31.06 7.04 -5.64
C GLU A 167 -32.56 7.27 -5.38
N SER A 168 -33.39 7.28 -6.42
CA SER A 168 -34.85 7.49 -6.28
C SER A 168 -35.64 6.27 -5.75
N ILE A 169 -34.96 5.13 -5.51
CA ILE A 169 -35.57 3.87 -5.08
C ILE A 169 -35.26 3.56 -3.59
N LEU A 170 -34.41 4.36 -2.94
CA LEU A 170 -34.14 4.30 -1.48
C LEU A 170 -34.96 5.34 -0.72
#